data_AF-A0AAD4BSC7-F1
#
_entry.id   AF-A0AAD4BSC7-F1
#
_cell.length_a   1.000
_cell.length_b   1.000
_cell.length_c   1.000
_cell.angle_alpha   90.00
_cell.angle_beta   90.00
_cell.angle_gamma   90.00
#
_symmetry.space_group_name_H-M   'P 1'
#
loop_
_entity.id
_entity.type
_entity.pdbx_description
1 polymer ?
#
loop_
_entity_poly.entity_id
_entity_poly.type
_entity_poly.pdbx_seq_one_letter_code
_entity_poly.pdbx_strand_id
1 'polypeptide(L)'
;MQLIAMKFDDPGLPEESTADLASWKWLHCLIKMFSEHSMSSEESSMENGVENVLQVKQMNWQRNIDCELDIIDCKCILDCNIFTPQGSKPLSRKRAYDNPTTSRKPVTGLPVALYDSAWFLQLTECQAEALQPSEEVFV
;
A
#
# COMPACT_ATOMS: atom_id res chain seq x y z
N MET A 1 -10.74 23.88 -55.51
CA MET A 1 -11.19 23.98 -54.10
C MET A 1 -9.98 23.77 -53.21
N GLN A 2 -9.81 24.64 -52.23
CA GLN A 2 -8.66 24.68 -51.32
C GLN A 2 -8.62 23.45 -50.39
N LEU A 3 -7.40 23.04 -50.04
CA LEU A 3 -7.07 22.10 -48.98
C LEU A 3 -7.53 22.63 -47.62
N ILE A 4 -8.10 21.76 -46.79
CA ILE A 4 -8.04 21.89 -45.33
C ILE A 4 -7.25 20.69 -44.84
N ALA A 5 -5.94 20.87 -44.68
CA ALA A 5 -5.15 20.03 -43.81
C ALA A 5 -5.56 20.41 -42.37
N MET A 6 -6.26 19.51 -41.68
CA MET A 6 -6.36 19.58 -40.23
C MET A 6 -4.95 19.36 -39.68
N LYS A 7 -4.22 20.46 -39.49
CA LYS A 7 -3.14 20.50 -38.52
C LYS A 7 -3.77 20.26 -37.16
N PHE A 8 -3.63 19.06 -36.65
CA PHE A 8 -3.56 18.86 -35.22
C PHE A 8 -2.21 19.44 -34.80
N ASP A 9 -2.20 20.74 -34.47
CA ASP A 9 -1.19 21.28 -33.60
C ASP A 9 -1.41 20.56 -32.25
N ASP A 10 -0.67 19.48 -32.03
CA ASP A 10 -0.63 18.76 -30.76
C ASP A 10 0.02 19.70 -29.73
N PRO A 11 -0.74 20.25 -28.76
CA PRO A 11 -0.16 21.07 -27.72
C PRO A 11 0.51 20.10 -26.75
N GLY A 12 1.83 19.94 -26.91
CA GLY A 12 2.75 19.22 -26.04
C GLY A 12 2.08 18.40 -24.93
N LEU A 13 2.00 17.09 -25.16
CA LEU A 13 1.74 16.09 -24.12
C LEU A 13 2.37 16.54 -22.79
N PRO A 14 1.57 16.71 -21.72
CA PRO A 14 2.12 17.12 -20.44
C PRO A 14 3.11 16.04 -19.98
N GLU A 15 4.15 16.48 -19.28
CA GLU A 15 5.13 15.69 -18.53
C GLU A 15 4.48 14.75 -17.46
N GLU A 16 3.20 14.41 -17.56
CA GLU A 16 2.47 13.44 -16.73
C GLU A 16 2.79 11.98 -17.11
N SER A 17 3.16 11.70 -18.37
CA SER A 17 3.26 10.31 -18.85
C SER A 17 4.44 9.49 -18.29
N THR A 18 5.52 10.16 -17.84
CA THR A 18 6.71 9.48 -17.29
C THR A 18 6.62 9.32 -15.78
N ALA A 19 6.05 10.32 -15.09
CA ALA A 19 5.78 10.30 -13.66
C ALA A 19 4.76 9.20 -13.32
N ASP A 20 3.66 9.13 -14.08
CA ASP A 20 2.65 8.07 -13.91
C ASP A 20 3.26 6.68 -14.10
N LEU A 21 4.06 6.48 -15.15
CA LEU A 21 4.72 5.20 -15.39
C LEU A 21 5.69 4.83 -14.27
N ALA A 22 6.41 5.79 -13.71
CA ALA A 22 7.30 5.58 -12.57
C ALA A 22 6.50 5.17 -11.32
N SER A 23 5.41 5.86 -11.01
CA SER A 23 4.50 5.53 -9.90
C SER A 23 3.87 4.15 -10.06
N TRP A 24 3.45 3.77 -11.27
CA TRP A 24 2.90 2.43 -11.53
C TRP A 24 3.95 1.33 -11.45
N LYS A 25 5.17 1.57 -11.94
CA LYS A 25 6.29 0.62 -11.78
C LYS A 25 6.66 0.46 -10.31
N TRP A 26 6.70 1.55 -9.56
CA TRP A 26 6.92 1.57 -8.12
C TRP A 26 5.85 0.74 -7.39
N LEU A 27 4.56 1.00 -7.67
CA LEU A 27 3.46 0.27 -7.04
C LEU A 27 3.52 -1.22 -7.40
N HIS A 28 3.85 -1.56 -8.64
CA HIS A 28 4.00 -2.95 -9.07
C HIS A 28 5.19 -3.65 -8.38
N CYS A 29 6.34 -2.98 -8.21
CA CYS A 29 7.46 -3.51 -7.43
C CYS A 29 7.05 -3.73 -5.97
N LEU A 30 6.40 -2.74 -5.37
CA LEU A 30 5.87 -2.80 -4.01
C LEU A 30 4.94 -4.01 -3.82
N ILE A 31 3.97 -4.18 -4.72
CA ILE A 31 3.04 -5.32 -4.70
C ILE A 31 3.79 -6.65 -4.86
N LYS A 32 4.77 -6.76 -5.77
CA LYS A 32 5.56 -7.99 -5.93
C LYS A 32 6.32 -8.35 -4.66
N MET A 33 7.04 -7.40 -4.08
CA MET A 33 7.79 -7.62 -2.83
C MET A 33 6.87 -8.04 -1.68
N PHE A 34 5.70 -7.40 -1.57
CA PHE A 34 4.73 -7.72 -0.53
C PHE A 34 3.93 -9.00 -0.80
N SER A 35 3.84 -9.45 -2.06
CA SER A 35 3.16 -10.69 -2.44
C SER A 35 3.95 -11.93 -2.01
N GLU A 36 5.28 -11.90 -2.09
CA GLU A 36 6.14 -13.01 -1.63
C GLU A 36 6.12 -13.16 -0.10
N HIS A 37 6.03 -12.05 0.62
CA HIS A 37 6.00 -12.05 2.08
C HIS A 37 4.59 -12.06 2.70
N SER A 38 3.54 -12.15 1.87
CA SER A 38 2.12 -12.15 2.25
C SER A 38 1.83 -11.24 3.45
N MET A 39 1.69 -9.95 3.13
CA MET A 39 1.32 -8.88 4.06
C MET A 39 -0.15 -8.94 4.48
N SER A 40 -0.63 -10.13 4.83
CA SER A 40 -1.93 -10.25 5.47
C SER A 40 -1.84 -9.52 6.80
N SER A 41 -2.51 -8.37 6.90
CA SER A 41 -2.69 -7.70 8.17
C SER A 41 -3.33 -8.66 9.16
N GLU A 42 -2.83 -8.69 10.39
CA GLU A 42 -3.61 -9.30 11.46
C GLU A 42 -4.81 -8.41 11.71
N GLU A 43 -6.01 -8.97 11.60
CA GLU A 43 -7.25 -8.25 11.84
C GLU A 43 -8.05 -8.92 12.95
N SER A 44 -8.74 -8.10 13.75
CA SER A 44 -9.77 -8.57 14.65
C SER A 44 -11.13 -8.08 14.16
N SER A 45 -12.08 -8.99 14.01
CA SER A 45 -13.47 -8.63 13.74
C SER A 45 -14.08 -8.07 15.01
N MET A 46 -14.56 -6.82 14.96
CA MET A 46 -15.41 -6.27 16.00
C MET A 46 -16.84 -6.26 15.46
N GLU A 47 -17.67 -7.20 15.92
CA GLU A 47 -19.09 -7.22 15.60
C GLU A 47 -19.81 -6.29 16.57
N ASN A 48 -19.91 -5.01 16.23
CA ASN A 48 -20.55 -4.02 17.09
C ASN A 48 -22.02 -3.84 16.71
N GLY A 49 -22.78 -4.93 16.52
CA GLY A 49 -24.25 -5.00 16.33
C GLY A 49 -24.88 -4.20 15.18
N VAL A 50 -24.15 -3.27 14.56
CA VAL A 50 -24.59 -2.26 13.59
C VAL A 50 -23.73 -2.33 12.32
N GLU A 51 -22.44 -2.63 12.45
CA GLU A 51 -21.51 -2.76 11.32
C GLU A 51 -20.43 -3.79 11.63
N ASN A 52 -20.08 -4.61 10.63
CA ASN A 52 -18.95 -5.53 10.71
C ASN A 52 -17.71 -4.82 10.18
N VAL A 53 -16.82 -4.44 11.08
CA VAL A 53 -15.58 -3.71 10.77
C VAL A 53 -14.38 -4.55 11.20
N LEU A 54 -13.37 -4.60 10.32
CA LEU A 54 -12.11 -5.26 10.57
C LEU A 54 -11.14 -4.26 11.18
N GLN A 55 -10.71 -4.48 12.41
CA GLN A 55 -9.69 -3.66 13.06
C GLN A 55 -8.31 -4.17 12.66
N VAL A 56 -7.57 -3.34 11.94
CA VAL A 56 -6.23 -3.67 11.44
C VAL A 56 -5.21 -3.44 12.56
N LYS A 57 -4.47 -4.48 12.95
CA LYS A 57 -3.40 -4.32 13.94
C LYS A 57 -2.25 -3.48 13.41
N GLN A 58 -1.63 -2.71 14.30
CA GLN A 58 -0.51 -1.84 13.94
C GLN A 58 0.78 -2.62 13.73
N MET A 59 1.45 -2.40 12.60
CA MET A 59 2.80 -2.88 12.36
C MET A 59 3.79 -1.76 12.65
N ASN A 60 4.24 -1.65 13.89
CA ASN A 60 5.13 -0.58 14.36
C ASN A 60 6.46 -0.48 13.61
N TRP A 61 6.89 -1.56 12.97
CA TRP A 61 8.10 -1.60 12.14
C TRP A 61 7.89 -1.14 10.70
N GLN A 62 6.64 -1.07 10.24
CA GLN A 62 6.31 -0.75 8.86
C GLN A 62 6.07 0.75 8.72
N ARG A 63 6.56 1.36 7.64
CA ARG A 63 6.21 2.74 7.26
C ARG A 63 4.69 2.91 7.21
N ASN A 64 4.20 4.03 7.74
CA ASN A 64 2.79 4.39 7.63
C ASN A 64 2.42 4.58 6.14
N ILE A 65 1.52 3.72 5.67
CA ILE A 65 0.91 3.76 4.33
C ILE A 65 -0.63 3.70 4.43
N ASP A 66 -1.18 4.17 5.56
CA ASP A 66 -2.61 4.07 5.85
C ASP A 66 -3.43 4.81 4.78
N CYS A 67 -2.93 5.94 4.27
CA CYS A 67 -3.61 6.73 3.24
C CYS A 67 -3.76 5.93 1.93
N GLU A 68 -2.69 5.28 1.47
CA GLU A 68 -2.68 4.46 0.26
C GLU A 68 -3.61 3.25 0.42
N LEU A 69 -3.58 2.62 1.60
CA LEU A 69 -4.44 1.48 1.90
C LEU A 69 -5.92 1.88 2.02
N ASP A 70 -6.23 3.06 2.56
CA ASP A 70 -7.60 3.59 2.63
C ASP A 70 -8.17 3.84 1.23
N ILE A 71 -7.36 4.35 0.29
CA ILE A 71 -7.76 4.51 -1.12
C ILE A 71 -8.14 3.14 -1.73
N ILE A 72 -7.32 2.11 -1.48
CA ILE A 72 -7.56 0.75 -1.98
C ILE A 72 -8.85 0.18 -1.37
N ASP A 73 -9.05 0.34 -0.06
CA ASP A 73 -10.26 -0.16 0.61
C ASP A 73 -11.52 0.57 0.14
N CYS A 74 -11.48 1.89 0.01
CA CYS A 74 -12.58 2.68 -0.55
C CYS A 74 -12.95 2.21 -1.96
N LYS A 75 -11.96 1.96 -2.81
CA LYS A 75 -12.15 1.41 -4.16
C LYS A 75 -12.82 0.03 -4.10
N CYS A 76 -12.32 -0.86 -3.24
CA CYS A 76 -12.88 -2.21 -3.07
C CYS A 76 -14.35 -2.20 -2.62
N ILE A 77 -14.73 -1.26 -1.74
CA ILE A 77 -16.11 -1.12 -1.26
C ILE A 77 -17.01 -0.55 -2.35
N LEU A 78 -16.57 0.50 -3.06
CA LEU A 78 -17.33 1.13 -4.15
C LEU A 78 -17.56 0.16 -5.31
N ASP A 79 -16.52 -0.60 -5.67
CA ASP A 79 -16.52 -1.56 -6.77
C ASP A 79 -16.93 -2.97 -6.30
N CYS A 80 -17.67 -3.09 -5.19
CA CYS A 80 -18.07 -4.38 -4.61
C CYS A 80 -18.84 -5.30 -5.57
N ASN A 81 -19.44 -4.75 -6.62
CA ASN A 81 -20.17 -5.44 -7.67
C ASN A 81 -19.28 -6.09 -8.75
N ILE A 82 -18.00 -5.71 -8.84
CA ILE A 82 -17.01 -6.32 -9.74
C ILE A 82 -16.51 -7.65 -9.18
N PHE A 83 -16.55 -7.82 -7.85
CA PHE A 83 -16.13 -9.05 -7.19
C PHE A 83 -17.15 -10.17 -7.39
N THR A 84 -16.65 -11.40 -7.42
CA THR A 84 -17.51 -12.58 -7.55
C THR A 84 -18.53 -12.63 -6.41
N PRO A 85 -19.80 -13.01 -6.66
CA PRO A 85 -20.79 -13.18 -5.60
C PRO A 85 -20.41 -14.26 -4.57
N GLN A 86 -19.47 -15.14 -4.94
CA GLN A 86 -18.92 -16.18 -4.08
C GLN A 86 -17.81 -15.59 -3.21
N GLY A 87 -17.94 -15.80 -1.89
CA GLY A 87 -16.97 -15.37 -0.89
C GLY A 87 -17.49 -14.25 0.02
N SER A 88 -16.61 -13.79 0.91
CA SER A 88 -16.91 -12.69 1.82
C SER A 88 -16.94 -11.37 1.04
N LYS A 89 -17.96 -10.56 1.25
CA LYS A 89 -17.98 -9.19 0.73
C LYS A 89 -16.81 -8.39 1.31
N PRO A 90 -16.25 -7.42 0.56
CA PRO A 90 -15.31 -6.45 1.12
C PRO A 90 -15.93 -5.80 2.37
N LEU A 91 -15.21 -5.86 3.49
CA LEU A 91 -15.60 -5.21 4.74
C LEU A 91 -14.74 -3.96 4.93
N SER A 92 -15.32 -2.99 5.64
CA SER A 92 -14.57 -1.80 6.05
C SER A 92 -13.43 -2.19 6.99
N ARG A 93 -12.25 -1.66 6.73
CA ARG A 93 -11.06 -1.82 7.57
C ARG A 93 -10.81 -0.52 8.32
N LYS A 94 -10.70 -0.61 9.64
CA LYS A 94 -10.38 0.54 10.49
C LYS A 94 -8.92 0.49 10.89
N ARG A 95 -8.16 1.48 10.44
CA ARG A 95 -6.79 1.78 10.89
C ARG A 95 -6.88 2.93 11.87
N ALA A 96 -6.51 2.68 13.12
CA ALA A 96 -6.55 3.70 14.16
C ALA A 96 -5.30 3.62 15.03
N TYR A 97 -4.92 4.76 15.62
CA TYR A 97 -3.74 4.85 16.46
C TYR A 97 -3.83 3.99 17.73
N ASP A 98 -5.05 3.74 18.21
CA ASP A 98 -5.36 2.91 19.38
C ASP A 98 -5.55 1.42 19.07
N ASN A 99 -5.39 1.00 17.81
CA ASN A 99 -5.46 -0.41 17.45
C ASN A 99 -4.31 -1.21 18.09
N PRO A 100 -4.55 -2.49 18.45
CA PRO A 100 -3.52 -3.32 19.04
C PRO A 100 -2.35 -3.53 18.06
N THR A 101 -1.14 -3.65 18.60
CA THR A 101 0.06 -3.94 17.81
C THR A 101 0.06 -5.40 17.33
N THR A 102 0.62 -5.62 16.15
CA THR A 102 0.79 -6.96 15.58
C THR A 102 1.75 -7.81 16.41
N SER A 103 1.53 -9.12 16.41
CA SER A 103 2.50 -10.10 16.93
C SER A 103 3.58 -10.47 15.89
N ARG A 104 3.41 -10.02 14.64
CA ARG A 104 4.31 -10.34 13.55
C ARG A 104 5.67 -9.71 13.75
N LYS A 105 6.71 -10.51 13.48
CA LYS A 105 8.09 -10.03 13.45
C LYS A 105 8.30 -9.12 12.24
N PRO A 106 9.21 -8.14 12.31
CA PRO A 106 9.61 -7.36 11.16
C PRO A 106 10.08 -8.25 10.02
N VAL A 107 9.68 -7.92 8.80
CA VAL A 107 10.13 -8.63 7.60
C VAL A 107 11.58 -8.24 7.32
N THR A 108 12.41 -9.23 6.98
CA THR A 108 13.81 -9.04 6.58
C THR A 108 13.91 -8.80 5.07
N GLY A 109 14.92 -8.06 4.60
CA GLY A 109 15.16 -7.84 3.17
C GLY A 109 14.34 -6.71 2.56
N LEU A 110 13.59 -5.94 3.36
CA LEU A 110 12.86 -4.79 2.83
C LEU A 110 13.81 -3.60 2.58
N PRO A 111 13.51 -2.78 1.56
CA PRO A 111 14.09 -1.46 1.40
C PRO A 111 13.94 -0.65 2.67
N VAL A 112 14.98 0.11 3.03
CA VAL A 112 14.99 0.94 4.25
C VAL A 112 13.76 1.87 4.32
N ALA A 113 13.33 2.40 3.16
CA ALA A 113 12.19 3.30 3.05
C ALA A 113 10.82 2.68 3.37
N LEU A 114 10.73 1.35 3.52
CA LEU A 114 9.51 0.64 3.91
C LEU A 114 9.45 0.35 5.42
N TYR A 115 10.54 0.57 6.16
CA TYR A 115 10.50 0.56 7.61
C TYR A 115 10.04 1.93 8.15
N ASP A 116 9.36 1.91 9.30
CA ASP A 116 9.11 3.15 10.02
C ASP A 116 10.44 3.75 10.50
N SER A 117 10.70 5.00 10.15
CA SER A 117 11.99 5.63 10.45
C SER A 117 12.23 5.79 11.95
N ALA A 118 11.19 6.08 12.74
CA ALA A 118 11.34 6.30 14.18
C ALA A 118 11.61 4.98 14.91
N TRP A 119 10.95 3.90 14.47
CA TRP A 119 11.21 2.54 14.93
C TRP A 119 12.60 2.06 14.52
N PHE A 120 12.99 2.27 13.26
CA PHE A 120 14.28 1.81 12.74
C PHE A 120 15.47 2.47 13.47
N LEU A 121 15.35 3.75 13.80
CA LEU A 121 16.38 4.49 14.56
C LEU A 121 16.54 4.02 16.02
N GLN A 122 15.57 3.29 16.57
CA GLN A 122 15.65 2.74 17.92
C GLN A 122 16.35 1.38 17.97
N LEU A 123 16.63 0.78 16.81
CA LEU A 123 17.30 -0.52 16.74
C LEU A 123 18.77 -0.40 17.11
N THR A 124 19.30 -1.45 17.74
CA THR A 124 20.75 -1.61 17.85
C THR A 124 21.36 -1.97 16.49
N GLU A 125 22.66 -1.75 16.32
CA GLU A 125 23.38 -2.11 15.10
C GLU A 125 23.15 -3.58 14.72
N CYS A 126 23.30 -4.51 15.67
CA CYS A 126 23.04 -5.93 15.44
C CYS A 126 21.58 -6.23 15.03
N GLN A 127 20.61 -5.47 15.54
CA GLN A 127 19.19 -5.66 15.18
C GLN A 127 18.92 -5.14 13.78
N ALA A 128 19.48 -3.98 13.42
CA ALA A 128 19.36 -3.41 12.08
C ALA A 128 20.04 -4.31 11.04
N GLU A 129 21.23 -4.83 11.34
CA GLU A 129 21.92 -5.81 10.49
C GLU A 129 21.11 -7.08 10.30
N ALA A 130 20.46 -7.60 11.35
CA ALA A 130 19.64 -8.80 11.26
C ALA A 130 18.43 -8.66 10.32
N LEU A 131 17.97 -7.43 10.06
CA LEU A 131 16.92 -7.15 9.08
C LEU A 131 17.40 -7.29 7.64
N GLN A 132 18.72 -7.23 7.39
CA GLN A 132 19.32 -7.28 6.05
C GLN A 132 18.60 -6.31 5.07
N PRO A 133 18.49 -5.00 5.42
CA PRO A 133 17.72 -4.08 4.61
C PRO A 133 18.31 -3.95 3.19
N SER A 134 17.44 -3.88 2.20
CA SER A 134 17.85 -3.69 0.79
C SER A 134 18.28 -2.24 0.54
N GLU A 135 19.31 -2.07 -0.28
CA GLU A 135 19.79 -0.75 -0.76
C GLU A 135 18.90 -0.18 -1.88
N GLU A 136 17.85 -0.90 -2.29
CA GLU A 136 16.90 -0.39 -3.28
C GLU A 136 16.27 0.93 -2.80
N VAL A 137 16.42 1.97 -3.63
CA VAL A 137 15.86 3.29 -3.35
C VAL A 137 14.37 3.25 -3.70
N PHE A 138 13.55 3.14 -2.67
CA PHE A 138 12.11 3.36 -2.74
C PHE A 138 11.82 4.83 -2.40
N VAL A 139 11.32 5.59 -3.38
CA VAL A 139 10.84 6.98 -3.19
C VAL A 139 9.39 6.94 -2.76
#